data_AF-A0A831NYU8-F1
#
_entry.id   AF-A0A831NYU8-F1
#
_cell.length_a   1.000
_cell.length_b   1.000
_cell.length_c   1.000
_cell.angle_alpha   90.00
_cell.angle_beta   90.00
_cell.angle_gamma   90.00
#
_symmetry.space_group_name_H-M   'P 1'
#
loop_
_entity.id
_entity.type
_entity.pdbx_description
1 polymer ?
#
loop_
_entity_poly.entity_id
_entity_poly.type
_entity_poly.pdbx_seq_one_letter_code
_entity_poly.pdbx_strand_id
1 'polypeptide(L)'
;CNADKILEHIASIQSPKIIHLACHGQASHSLLGALWLPGPWGSAPYSVLHYERILRIFWSKCEFIFINACFGASTLPFIGGSSLGIQEAFRICGAKQMIGALWPIDDNVAKNFALIYYSQLELQGDYLEAFDTAKEILSKNLNDYEMESLNAYVFLLL
;
A
#
# COMPACT_ATOMS: atom_id res chain seq x y z
N CYS A 1 15.35 11.64 -14.04
CA CYS A 1 14.21 11.42 -13.11
C CYS A 1 14.78 10.80 -11.84
N ASN A 2 14.70 11.46 -10.69
CA ASN A 2 15.51 11.09 -9.52
C ASN A 2 14.74 10.21 -8.53
N ALA A 3 14.21 9.10 -9.03
CA ALA A 3 13.52 8.11 -8.21
C ALA A 3 14.44 7.49 -7.13
N ASP A 4 15.75 7.58 -7.34
CA ASP A 4 16.77 7.16 -6.36
C ASP A 4 16.79 8.08 -5.14
N LYS A 5 16.53 9.39 -5.28
CA LYS A 5 16.38 10.29 -4.11
C LYS A 5 15.18 9.96 -3.23
N ILE A 6 14.08 9.47 -3.80
CA ILE A 6 12.93 9.03 -2.99
C ILE A 6 13.29 7.75 -2.25
N LEU A 7 13.96 6.80 -2.92
CA LEU A 7 14.45 5.60 -2.25
C LEU A 7 15.47 5.91 -1.17
N GLU A 8 16.40 6.85 -1.41
CA GLU A 8 17.34 7.35 -0.40
C GLU A 8 16.59 7.97 0.78
N HIS A 9 15.55 8.77 0.52
CA HIS A 9 14.73 9.33 1.59
C HIS A 9 13.99 8.23 2.37
N ILE A 10 13.31 7.33 1.68
CA ILE A 10 12.58 6.18 2.22
C ILE A 10 13.53 5.25 3.02
N ALA A 11 14.73 5.00 2.52
CA ALA A 11 15.77 4.21 3.17
C ALA A 11 16.44 4.96 4.34
N SER A 12 16.49 6.29 4.29
CA SER A 12 17.01 7.12 5.39
C SER A 12 16.10 7.13 6.62
N ILE A 13 14.80 6.79 6.45
CA ILE A 13 13.89 6.58 7.56
C ILE A 13 14.37 5.32 8.30
N GLN A 14 14.97 5.52 9.47
CA GLN A 14 15.49 4.41 10.28
C GLN A 14 14.34 3.51 10.78
N SER A 15 14.12 2.40 10.06
CA SER A 15 13.26 1.27 10.46
C SER A 15 11.90 1.70 11.04
N PRO A 16 11.02 2.32 10.23
CA PRO A 16 9.69 2.71 10.67
C PRO A 16 8.87 1.46 11.04
N LYS A 17 8.00 1.58 12.05
CA LYS A 17 7.05 0.52 12.40
C LYS A 17 5.88 0.45 11.42
N ILE A 18 5.39 1.62 11.00
CA ILE A 18 4.25 1.76 10.09
C ILE A 18 4.68 2.60 8.88
N ILE A 19 4.33 2.15 7.69
CA ILE A 19 4.52 2.90 6.43
C ILE A 19 3.16 3.09 5.78
N HIS A 20 2.82 4.32 5.38
CA HIS A 20 1.62 4.63 4.60
C HIS A 20 2.03 5.29 3.29
N LEU A 21 1.64 4.68 2.17
CA LEU A 21 1.84 5.21 0.83
C LEU A 21 0.49 5.57 0.22
N ALA A 22 0.14 6.85 0.20
CA ALA A 22 -1.04 7.38 -0.50
C ALA A 22 -0.62 7.92 -1.86
N CYS A 23 -0.94 7.19 -2.94
CA CYS A 23 -0.42 7.48 -4.27
C CYS A 23 -1.25 6.79 -5.36
N HIS A 24 -0.95 7.07 -6.63
CA HIS A 24 -1.51 6.27 -7.72
C HIS A 24 -0.75 4.95 -7.85
N GLY A 25 -1.49 3.86 -8.01
CA GLY A 25 -0.92 2.57 -8.34
C GLY A 25 -1.41 2.13 -9.71
N GLN A 26 -0.57 1.36 -10.40
CA GLN A 26 -0.85 0.91 -11.76
C GLN A 26 -0.56 -0.58 -11.88
N ALA A 27 -1.55 -1.33 -12.36
CA ALA A 27 -1.33 -2.68 -12.85
C ALA A 27 -0.42 -2.62 -14.09
N SER A 28 0.68 -3.36 -14.08
CA SER A 28 1.59 -3.46 -15.22
C SER A 28 1.64 -4.91 -15.69
N HIS A 29 1.45 -5.11 -16.99
CA HIS A 29 1.60 -6.43 -17.64
C HIS A 29 3.04 -6.94 -17.63
N SER A 30 4.03 -6.07 -17.36
CA SER A 30 5.45 -6.42 -17.48
C SER A 30 6.17 -6.62 -16.15
N LEU A 31 5.75 -6.03 -15.02
CA LEU A 31 6.68 -5.80 -13.90
C LEU A 31 6.05 -5.65 -12.50
N LEU A 32 5.12 -6.53 -12.08
CA LEU A 32 4.78 -6.67 -10.65
C LEU A 32 4.01 -5.49 -10.01
N GLY A 33 3.54 -4.54 -10.84
CA GLY A 33 2.88 -3.31 -10.41
C GLY A 33 3.85 -2.13 -10.21
N ALA A 34 3.30 -0.92 -10.09
CA ALA A 34 4.08 0.29 -9.85
C ALA A 34 3.32 1.29 -8.98
N LEU A 35 4.03 1.99 -8.09
CA LEU A 35 3.50 3.11 -7.31
C LEU A 35 4.08 4.44 -7.82
N TRP A 36 3.22 5.39 -8.11
CA TRP A 36 3.57 6.71 -8.61
C TRP A 36 3.65 7.70 -7.46
N LEU A 37 4.86 7.95 -6.99
CA LEU A 37 5.14 8.86 -5.90
C LEU A 37 5.35 10.28 -6.44
N PRO A 38 4.94 11.32 -5.70
CA PRO A 38 5.28 12.69 -6.05
C PRO A 38 6.80 12.87 -6.10
N GLY A 39 7.29 13.52 -7.15
CA GLY A 39 8.71 13.82 -7.27
C GLY A 39 9.18 14.79 -6.19
N PRO A 40 10.48 14.77 -5.81
CA PRO A 40 11.06 15.81 -4.98
C PRO A 40 10.81 17.19 -5.58
N TRP A 41 10.62 18.19 -4.71
CA TRP A 41 10.42 19.57 -5.12
C TRP A 41 11.57 20.04 -6.04
N GLY A 42 11.24 20.61 -7.21
CA GLY A 42 12.23 21.03 -8.21
C GLY A 42 12.79 19.92 -9.13
N SER A 43 12.16 18.73 -9.17
CA SER A 43 12.53 17.64 -10.07
C SER A 43 11.37 17.22 -10.98
N ALA A 44 11.51 16.10 -11.71
CA ALA A 44 10.42 15.53 -12.51
C ALA A 44 9.17 15.34 -11.64
N PRO A 45 7.95 15.59 -12.15
CA PRO A 45 6.75 15.70 -11.32
C PRO A 45 6.40 14.41 -10.57
N TYR A 46 6.85 13.26 -11.07
CA TYR A 46 6.60 11.96 -10.49
C TYR A 46 7.85 11.08 -10.50
N SER A 47 7.88 10.15 -9.56
CA SER A 47 8.86 9.08 -9.44
C SER A 47 8.13 7.76 -9.30
N VAL A 48 8.58 6.74 -10.02
CA VAL A 48 7.93 5.43 -10.00
C VAL A 48 8.71 4.47 -9.11
N LEU A 49 8.02 3.93 -8.11
CA LEU A 49 8.52 2.90 -7.22
C LEU A 49 8.08 1.53 -7.76
N HIS A 50 9.04 0.81 -8.31
CA HIS A 50 8.88 -0.54 -8.84
C HIS A 50 9.38 -1.60 -7.85
N TYR A 51 8.99 -2.85 -8.08
CA TYR A 51 9.37 -4.00 -7.27
C TYR A 51 10.88 -4.10 -7.00
N GLU A 52 11.72 -4.01 -8.03
CA GLU A 52 13.18 -4.15 -7.90
C GLU A 52 13.84 -3.01 -7.10
N ARG A 53 13.16 -1.87 -7.01
CA ARG A 53 13.60 -0.73 -6.21
C ARG A 53 13.27 -0.92 -4.73
N ILE A 54 12.10 -1.49 -4.43
CA ILE A 54 11.69 -1.83 -3.06
C ILE A 54 12.68 -2.83 -2.47
N LEU A 55 13.06 -3.86 -3.23
CA LEU A 55 14.03 -4.90 -2.80
C LEU A 55 15.42 -4.38 -2.38
N ARG A 56 15.76 -3.11 -2.65
CA ARG A 56 17.02 -2.49 -2.22
C ARG A 56 16.96 -1.93 -0.80
N ILE A 57 15.79 -1.97 -0.17
CA ILE A 57 15.54 -1.43 1.16
C ILE A 57 15.36 -2.59 2.14
N PHE A 58 15.80 -2.39 3.38
CA PHE A 58 15.52 -3.34 4.46
C PHE A 58 15.03 -2.61 5.70
N TRP A 59 13.81 -2.93 6.13
CA TRP A 59 13.18 -2.35 7.31
C TRP A 59 12.97 -3.40 8.39
N SER A 60 14.02 -3.61 9.16
CA SER A 60 14.05 -4.60 10.26
C SER A 60 12.93 -4.48 11.31
N LYS A 61 12.28 -3.31 11.42
CA LYS A 61 11.20 -3.04 12.40
C LYS A 61 9.84 -2.76 11.75
N CYS A 62 9.70 -2.93 10.44
CA CYS A 62 8.41 -2.67 9.78
C CYS A 62 7.39 -3.74 10.19
N GLU A 63 6.37 -3.31 10.93
CA GLU A 63 5.28 -4.17 11.38
C GLU A 63 4.12 -4.13 10.40
N PHE A 64 3.87 -2.97 9.79
CA PHE A 64 2.69 -2.77 8.97
C PHE A 64 2.90 -1.77 7.83
N ILE A 65 2.34 -2.08 6.66
CA ILE A 65 2.32 -1.19 5.49
C ILE A 65 0.90 -0.99 4.97
N PHE A 66 0.50 0.26 4.77
CA PHE A 66 -0.72 0.60 4.06
C PHE A 66 -0.38 1.19 2.70
N ILE A 67 -0.62 0.42 1.64
CA ILE A 67 -0.54 0.87 0.24
C ILE A 67 -1.93 1.37 -0.18
N ASN A 68 -2.18 2.65 0.07
CA ASN A 68 -3.41 3.33 -0.28
C ASN A 68 -3.34 3.81 -1.74
N ALA A 69 -3.45 2.85 -2.66
CA ALA A 69 -3.30 3.04 -4.10
C ALA A 69 -4.04 1.95 -4.88
N CYS A 70 -4.54 2.29 -6.07
CA CYS A 70 -5.11 1.31 -7.03
C CYS A 70 -4.13 0.16 -7.28
N PHE A 71 -4.62 -1.08 -7.28
CA PHE A 71 -3.79 -2.28 -7.51
C PHE A 71 -2.61 -2.48 -6.53
N GLY A 72 -2.59 -1.78 -5.38
CA GLY A 72 -1.52 -1.87 -4.38
C GLY A 72 -1.31 -3.27 -3.77
N ALA A 73 -2.31 -4.17 -3.88
CA ALA A 73 -2.23 -5.58 -3.47
C ALA A 73 -2.40 -6.55 -4.65
N SER A 74 -2.38 -6.06 -5.89
CA SER A 74 -2.56 -6.90 -7.08
C SER A 74 -1.32 -7.77 -7.31
N THR A 75 -1.55 -9.02 -7.74
CA THR A 75 -0.49 -10.02 -7.89
C THR A 75 -0.60 -10.76 -9.22
N LEU A 76 0.53 -11.20 -9.74
CA LEU A 76 0.59 -12.15 -10.85
C LEU A 76 0.90 -13.55 -10.31
N PRO A 77 0.19 -14.60 -10.78
CA PRO A 77 0.54 -15.97 -10.44
C PRO A 77 1.98 -16.28 -10.85
N PHE A 78 2.74 -16.91 -9.97
CA PHE A 78 4.09 -17.40 -10.25
C PHE A 78 4.18 -18.91 -10.02
N ILE A 79 5.20 -19.52 -10.62
CA ILE A 79 5.40 -20.98 -10.56
C ILE A 79 5.56 -21.41 -9.09
N GLY A 80 4.94 -22.53 -8.72
CA GLY A 80 5.05 -23.09 -7.38
C GLY A 80 4.08 -22.50 -6.35
N GLY A 81 3.01 -21.84 -6.79
CA GLY A 81 1.96 -21.31 -5.90
C GLY A 81 2.33 -19.99 -5.22
N SER A 82 3.44 -19.38 -5.62
CA SER A 82 3.82 -18.03 -5.19
C SER A 82 3.10 -16.98 -6.01
N SER A 83 2.97 -15.79 -5.44
CA SER A 83 2.40 -14.63 -6.12
C SER A 83 3.45 -13.52 -6.20
N LEU A 84 3.55 -12.91 -7.36
CA LEU A 84 4.57 -11.93 -7.69
C LEU A 84 3.91 -10.56 -7.81
N GLY A 85 4.31 -9.61 -6.95
CA GLY A 85 3.77 -8.25 -6.90
C GLY A 85 4.48 -7.39 -5.86
N ILE A 86 4.12 -6.11 -5.78
CA ILE A 86 4.72 -5.15 -4.84
C ILE A 86 4.62 -5.60 -3.37
N GLN A 87 3.53 -6.27 -2.99
CA GLN A 87 3.36 -6.87 -1.65
C GLN A 87 4.49 -7.84 -1.29
N GLU A 88 4.96 -8.63 -2.27
CA GLU A 88 6.03 -9.60 -2.07
C GLU A 88 7.38 -8.91 -1.87
N ALA A 89 7.63 -7.79 -2.56
CA ALA A 89 8.83 -7.00 -2.31
C ALA A 89 8.82 -6.43 -0.88
N PHE A 90 7.67 -5.93 -0.41
CA PHE A 90 7.55 -5.41 0.95
C PHE A 90 7.73 -6.50 2.01
N ARG A 91 7.21 -7.71 1.78
CA ARG A 91 7.47 -8.90 2.61
C ARG A 91 8.96 -9.18 2.72
N ILE A 92 9.67 -9.25 1.59
CA ILE A 92 11.12 -9.49 1.54
C ILE A 92 11.89 -8.38 2.30
N CYS A 93 11.40 -7.14 2.26
CA CYS A 93 12.02 -6.01 2.96
C CYS A 93 11.76 -5.99 4.47
N GLY A 94 10.96 -6.93 5.00
CA GLY A 94 10.74 -7.13 6.44
C GLY A 94 9.38 -6.69 6.96
N ALA A 95 8.45 -6.26 6.09
CA ALA A 95 7.07 -5.98 6.50
C ALA A 95 6.34 -7.28 6.87
N LYS A 96 5.59 -7.26 7.98
CA LYS A 96 4.87 -8.45 8.48
C LYS A 96 3.42 -8.52 8.02
N GLN A 97 2.82 -7.38 7.72
CA GLN A 97 1.40 -7.28 7.37
C GLN A 97 1.18 -6.06 6.49
N MET A 98 0.13 -6.08 5.69
CA MET A 98 -0.24 -4.92 4.89
C MET A 98 -1.73 -4.80 4.57
N ILE A 99 -2.14 -3.57 4.25
CA ILE A 99 -3.38 -3.26 3.53
C ILE A 99 -3.03 -2.80 2.11
N GLY A 100 -3.79 -3.25 1.12
CA GLY A 100 -3.76 -2.68 -0.22
C GLY A 100 -5.01 -3.01 -1.02
N ALA A 101 -5.20 -2.35 -2.17
CA ALA A 101 -6.33 -2.58 -3.05
C ALA A 101 -6.00 -3.55 -4.19
N LEU A 102 -6.91 -4.47 -4.51
CA LEU A 102 -6.74 -5.43 -5.61
C LEU A 102 -7.04 -4.83 -7.00
N TRP A 103 -7.88 -3.81 -7.06
CA TRP A 103 -8.32 -3.11 -8.29
C TRP A 103 -8.43 -1.59 -8.05
N PRO A 104 -8.88 -0.77 -9.01
CA PRO A 104 -9.02 0.68 -8.83
C PRO A 104 -9.98 1.05 -7.69
N ILE A 105 -9.68 2.16 -7.04
CA ILE A 105 -10.43 2.70 -5.91
C ILE A 105 -10.73 4.17 -6.13
N ASP A 106 -11.87 4.63 -5.63
CA ASP A 106 -12.22 6.05 -5.56
C ASP A 106 -11.36 6.80 -4.51
N ASP A 107 -10.94 8.02 -4.84
CA ASP A 107 -10.06 8.85 -3.99
C ASP A 107 -10.72 9.26 -2.66
N ASN A 108 -12.04 9.50 -2.65
CA ASN A 108 -12.77 9.85 -1.42
C ASN A 108 -12.91 8.62 -0.52
N VAL A 109 -13.21 7.46 -1.10
CA VAL A 109 -13.25 6.19 -0.35
C VAL A 109 -11.87 5.89 0.23
N ALA A 110 -10.81 6.02 -0.56
CA ALA A 110 -9.42 5.83 -0.14
C ALA A 110 -9.02 6.72 1.04
N LYS A 111 -9.37 8.00 0.97
CA LYS A 111 -9.12 8.98 2.05
C LYS A 111 -9.92 8.64 3.31
N ASN A 112 -11.23 8.43 3.18
CA ASN A 112 -12.12 8.19 4.32
C ASN A 112 -11.79 6.87 5.00
N PHE A 113 -11.48 5.83 4.22
CA PHE A 113 -11.07 4.54 4.76
C PHE A 113 -9.78 4.67 5.59
N ALA A 114 -8.78 5.39 5.08
CA ALA A 114 -7.55 5.62 5.84
C ALA A 114 -7.78 6.39 7.14
N LEU A 115 -8.60 7.44 7.13
CA LEU A 115 -8.91 8.21 8.34
C LEU A 115 -9.60 7.36 9.41
N ILE A 116 -10.61 6.58 9.02
CA ILE A 116 -11.33 5.70 9.94
C ILE A 116 -10.42 4.57 10.42
N TYR A 117 -9.63 3.97 9.53
CA TYR A 117 -8.68 2.91 9.86
C TYR A 117 -7.70 3.34 10.95
N TYR A 118 -7.01 4.47 10.78
CA TYR A 118 -6.06 4.95 11.78
C TYR A 118 -6.74 5.33 13.10
N SER A 119 -7.97 5.87 13.05
CA SER A 119 -8.74 6.11 14.26
C SER A 119 -9.08 4.82 15.01
N GLN A 120 -9.45 3.75 14.31
CA GLN A 120 -9.72 2.45 14.94
C GLN A 120 -8.44 1.77 15.43
N LEU A 121 -7.34 1.88 14.68
CA LEU A 121 -6.05 1.34 15.08
C LEU A 121 -5.53 1.99 16.37
N GLU A 122 -5.72 3.30 16.53
CA GLU A 122 -5.36 4.01 17.76
C GLU A 122 -6.21 3.57 18.96
N LEU A 123 -7.50 3.27 18.74
CA LEU A 123 -8.42 2.84 19.79
C LEU A 123 -8.21 1.38 20.23
N GLN A 124 -7.94 0.50 19.26
CA GLN A 124 -7.95 -0.96 19.47
C GLN A 124 -6.54 -1.52 19.66
N GLY A 125 -5.54 -0.94 19.00
CA GLY A 125 -4.16 -1.43 19.01
C GLY A 125 -3.91 -2.71 18.18
N ASP A 126 -4.93 -3.25 17.52
CA ASP A 126 -4.84 -4.41 16.62
C ASP A 126 -5.08 -4.01 15.16
N TYR A 127 -4.22 -4.49 14.26
CA TYR A 127 -4.22 -4.10 12.85
C TYR A 127 -5.38 -4.68 12.04
N LEU A 128 -5.79 -5.92 12.34
CA LEU A 128 -6.84 -6.62 11.62
C LEU A 128 -8.21 -6.20 12.16
N GLU A 129 -8.37 -6.11 13.47
CA GLU A 129 -9.60 -5.63 14.10
C GLU A 129 -9.93 -4.19 13.64
N ALA A 130 -8.91 -3.32 13.54
CA ALA A 130 -9.08 -1.97 13.03
C ALA A 130 -9.49 -1.94 11.56
N PHE A 131 -8.99 -2.88 10.76
CA PHE A 131 -9.37 -3.02 9.34
C PHE A 131 -10.84 -3.42 9.20
N ASP A 132 -11.27 -4.47 9.89
CA ASP A 132 -12.64 -4.98 9.84
C ASP A 132 -13.63 -3.93 10.34
N THR A 133 -13.32 -3.29 11.48
CA THR A 133 -14.14 -2.22 12.05
C THR A 133 -14.24 -1.02 11.09
N ALA A 134 -13.13 -0.61 10.48
CA ALA A 134 -13.14 0.52 9.55
C ALA A 134 -13.98 0.23 8.29
N LYS A 135 -13.94 -1.00 7.76
CA LYS A 135 -14.80 -1.41 6.64
C LYS A 135 -16.27 -1.39 7.06
N GLU A 136 -16.60 -1.91 8.24
CA GLU A 136 -17.98 -1.90 8.74
C GLU A 136 -18.52 -0.47 8.92
N ILE A 137 -17.75 0.42 9.53
CA ILE A 137 -18.15 1.82 9.75
C ILE A 137 -18.35 2.54 8.41
N LEU A 138 -17.39 2.43 7.49
CA LEU A 138 -17.45 3.18 6.25
C LEU A 138 -18.60 2.69 5.35
N SER A 139 -18.80 1.36 5.26
CA SER A 139 -19.82 0.76 4.37
C SER A 139 -21.25 1.26 4.61
N LYS A 140 -21.57 1.70 5.84
CA LYS A 140 -22.90 2.23 6.20
C LYS A 140 -23.28 3.52 5.45
N ASN A 141 -22.31 4.21 4.85
CA ASN A 141 -22.50 5.52 4.23
C ASN A 141 -22.13 5.56 2.73
N LEU A 142 -21.88 4.41 2.12
CA LEU A 142 -21.43 4.32 0.73
C LEU A 142 -22.57 3.92 -0.21
N ASN A 143 -22.54 4.45 -1.42
CA ASN A 143 -23.33 3.91 -2.53
C ASN A 143 -22.65 2.68 -3.16
N ASP A 144 -23.33 2.00 -4.09
CA ASP A 144 -22.83 0.76 -4.70
C ASP A 144 -21.43 0.91 -5.36
N TYR A 145 -21.18 2.03 -6.04
CA TYR A 145 -19.89 2.30 -6.68
C TYR A 145 -18.77 2.52 -5.65
N GLU A 146 -19.05 3.27 -4.59
CA GLU A 146 -18.10 3.49 -3.50
C GLU A 146 -17.85 2.19 -2.72
N MET A 147 -18.88 1.35 -2.56
CA MET A 147 -18.78 0.04 -1.94
C MET A 147 -17.84 -0.89 -2.73
N GLU A 148 -17.89 -0.87 -4.05
CA GLU A 148 -16.92 -1.62 -4.89
C GLU A 148 -15.48 -1.17 -4.64
N SER A 149 -15.26 0.13 -4.44
CA SER A 149 -13.94 0.67 -4.08
C SER A 149 -13.49 0.19 -2.69
N LEU A 150 -14.38 0.20 -1.69
CA LEU A 150 -14.06 -0.31 -0.34
C LEU A 150 -13.78 -1.81 -0.36
N ASN A 151 -14.47 -2.57 -1.21
CA ASN A 151 -14.28 -4.01 -1.37
C ASN A 151 -12.97 -4.38 -2.06
N ALA A 152 -12.31 -3.44 -2.74
CA ALA A 152 -10.98 -3.65 -3.31
C ALA A 152 -9.93 -3.90 -2.21
N TYR A 153 -10.13 -3.33 -1.02
CA TYR A 153 -9.17 -3.44 0.07
C TYR A 153 -9.15 -4.81 0.69
N VAL A 154 -7.93 -5.34 0.82
CA VAL A 154 -7.60 -6.59 1.49
C VAL A 154 -6.53 -6.35 2.56
N PHE A 155 -6.61 -7.14 3.62
CA PHE A 155 -5.57 -7.27 4.62
C PHE A 155 -4.75 -8.54 4.33
N LEU A 156 -3.42 -8.41 4.25
CA LEU A 156 -2.51 -9.51 3.96
C LEU A 156 -1.53 -9.69 5.12
N LEU A 157 -1.39 -10.93 5.57
CA LEU A 157 -0.24 -11.36 6.38
C LEU A 157 0.90 -11.71 5.41
N LEU A 158 2.07 -11.14 5.65
CA LEU A 158 3.27 -11.26 4.82
C LEU A 158 4.27 -12.22 5.46
#